data_AF-A0A171AS70-F1
#
_entry.id   AF-A0A171AS70-F1
#
_cell.length_a   1.000
_cell.length_b   1.000
_cell.length_c   1.000
_cell.angle_alpha   90.00
_cell.angle_beta   90.00
_cell.angle_gamma   90.00
#
_symmetry.space_group_name_H-M   'P 1'
#
loop_
_entity.id
_entity.type
_entity.pdbx_description
1 polymer ?
#
loop_
_entity_poly.entity_id
_entity_poly.type
_entity_poly.pdbx_seq_one_letter_code
_entity_poly.pdbx_strand_id
1 'polypeptide(L)'
;FLKPGRNTQYQVIEDFGFIYDSSVGIPPLKFPIWPYTLDYKIPHECKSGTCPTKSFPGIWEVPLNAHYVESYEGGHCPYLDQCVLHNHDANEVFEWLREDFERYYDQNRAPYMMPFHTNWFQIKELENGLHKFIDWASNLEDVWFVTVTQLLTWATEPRTVKDLNTFEPWKCNKKDNLPPPPCNLPNKCALSFKP
;
A
#
# COMPACT_ATOMS: atom_id res chain seq x y z
N PHE A 1 9.40 6.73 7.74
CA PHE A 1 10.01 6.13 8.96
C PHE A 1 9.15 5.04 9.62
N LEU A 2 7.91 4.76 9.19
CA LEU A 2 7.06 3.63 9.65
C LEU A 2 7.18 3.25 11.12
N LYS A 3 6.98 4.24 11.97
CA LYS A 3 6.95 4.08 13.43
C LYS A 3 5.56 4.48 13.91
N PRO A 4 4.64 3.52 14.07
CA PRO A 4 3.34 3.79 14.66
C PRO A 4 3.47 4.50 16.01
N GLY A 5 2.58 5.41 16.34
CA GLY A 5 2.64 6.28 17.52
C GLY A 5 2.01 5.68 18.77
N ARG A 6 2.09 4.35 18.95
CA ARG A 6 1.40 3.59 20.01
C ARG A 6 -0.10 3.91 20.02
N ASN A 7 -0.75 3.72 21.16
CA ASN A 7 -2.18 4.03 21.34
C ASN A 7 -2.54 5.49 21.00
N THR A 8 -1.62 6.44 21.15
CA THR A 8 -1.90 7.86 20.91
C THR A 8 -2.23 8.17 19.47
N GLN A 9 -1.53 7.55 18.50
CA GLN A 9 -1.86 7.72 17.08
C GLN A 9 -3.31 7.28 16.79
N TYR A 10 -3.69 6.11 17.29
CA TYR A 10 -5.00 5.54 16.97
C TYR A 10 -6.15 6.22 17.72
N GLN A 11 -5.88 6.83 18.89
CA GLN A 11 -6.84 7.74 19.52
C GLN A 11 -7.12 8.95 18.61
N VAL A 12 -6.08 9.54 18.00
CA VAL A 12 -6.27 10.67 17.06
C VAL A 12 -7.01 10.22 15.80
N ILE A 13 -6.73 9.02 15.29
CA ILE A 13 -7.45 8.45 14.15
C ILE A 13 -8.95 8.35 14.48
N GLU A 14 -9.28 7.82 15.65
CA GLU A 14 -10.65 7.71 16.16
C GLU A 14 -11.32 9.09 16.33
N ASP A 15 -10.67 9.99 17.08
CA ASP A 15 -11.19 11.31 17.44
C ASP A 15 -11.50 12.18 16.20
N PHE A 16 -10.74 12.00 15.11
CA PHE A 16 -10.89 12.77 13.87
C PHE A 16 -11.62 12.01 12.75
N GLY A 17 -12.13 10.81 13.03
CA GLY A 17 -12.94 10.04 12.09
C GLY A 17 -12.18 9.49 10.88
N PHE A 18 -10.87 9.26 11.03
CA PHE A 18 -10.11 8.50 10.04
C PHE A 18 -10.49 7.02 10.11
N ILE A 19 -10.61 6.38 8.95
CA ILE A 19 -11.10 5.00 8.86
C ILE A 19 -9.99 3.94 8.83
N TYR A 20 -8.75 4.33 8.54
CA TYR A 20 -7.62 3.41 8.51
C TYR A 20 -6.27 4.09 8.82
N ASP A 21 -5.31 3.27 9.25
CA ASP A 21 -3.87 3.55 9.24
C ASP A 21 -3.16 2.60 8.26
N SER A 22 -1.98 3.01 7.78
CA SER A 22 -1.08 2.16 7.00
C SER A 22 0.37 2.45 7.38
N SER A 23 0.66 2.32 8.69
CA SER A 23 1.97 2.63 9.26
C SER A 23 2.66 1.42 9.88
N VAL A 24 1.94 0.30 10.06
CA VAL A 24 2.48 -0.92 10.65
C VAL A 24 3.18 -1.76 9.56
N GLY A 25 4.50 -1.88 9.69
CA GLY A 25 5.31 -2.75 8.83
C GLY A 25 5.31 -4.20 9.30
N ILE A 26 5.15 -5.13 8.36
CA ILE A 26 5.24 -6.58 8.58
C ILE A 26 6.65 -7.04 8.22
N PRO A 27 7.27 -7.93 9.02
CA PRO A 27 8.52 -8.57 8.62
C PRO A 27 8.36 -9.37 7.30
N PRO A 28 9.45 -9.76 6.64
CA PRO A 28 9.38 -10.60 5.44
C PRO A 28 8.83 -11.98 5.77
N LEU A 29 7.52 -12.14 5.65
CA LEU A 29 6.82 -13.40 5.82
C LEU A 29 6.56 -14.02 4.46
N LYS A 30 6.65 -15.35 4.37
CA LYS A 30 6.28 -16.07 3.15
C LYS A 30 4.83 -15.85 2.76
N PHE A 31 3.95 -15.71 3.76
CA PHE A 31 2.52 -15.44 3.60
C PHE A 31 2.22 -13.99 3.97
N PRO A 32 1.67 -13.18 3.04
CA PRO A 32 1.34 -11.79 3.32
C PRO A 32 0.10 -11.68 4.22
N ILE A 33 0.05 -10.61 5.02
CA ILE A 33 -1.03 -10.34 5.97
C ILE A 33 -2.09 -9.45 5.31
N TRP A 34 -3.35 -9.87 5.39
CA TRP A 34 -4.51 -9.08 4.98
C TRP A 34 -4.72 -7.87 5.91
N PRO A 35 -5.34 -6.76 5.43
CA PRO A 35 -5.87 -5.73 6.31
C PRO A 35 -6.74 -6.32 7.43
N TYR A 36 -6.65 -5.71 8.61
CA TYR A 36 -7.37 -6.16 9.80
C TYR A 36 -7.86 -4.94 10.59
N THR A 37 -8.93 -5.11 11.35
CA THR A 37 -9.39 -4.07 12.27
C THR A 37 -8.62 -4.14 13.59
N LEU A 38 -8.54 -3.00 14.27
CA LEU A 38 -7.99 -2.88 15.62
C LEU A 38 -9.04 -3.14 16.71
N ASP A 39 -10.13 -3.82 16.37
CA ASP A 39 -11.10 -4.33 17.35
C ASP A 39 -10.41 -5.29 18.34
N TYR A 40 -9.42 -6.03 17.85
CA TYR A 40 -8.68 -7.07 18.58
C TYR A 40 -7.17 -6.84 18.54
N LYS A 41 -6.44 -7.69 19.26
CA LYS A 41 -4.98 -7.71 19.26
C LYS A 41 -4.44 -7.92 17.85
N ILE A 42 -3.41 -7.15 17.49
CA ILE A 42 -2.67 -7.29 16.22
C ILE A 42 -2.21 -8.74 16.01
N PRO A 43 -2.45 -9.33 14.81
CA PRO A 43 -2.25 -10.76 14.55
C PRO A 43 -0.81 -11.16 14.19
N HIS A 44 0.16 -10.27 14.36
CA HIS A 44 1.56 -10.50 14.00
C HIS A 44 2.52 -9.77 14.95
N GLU A 45 3.82 -10.02 14.80
CA GLU A 45 4.85 -9.35 15.56
C GLU A 45 4.92 -7.84 15.23
N CYS A 46 5.01 -7.01 16.27
CA CYS A 46 5.25 -5.58 16.12
C CYS A 46 6.76 -5.27 16.05
N LYS A 47 7.33 -5.30 14.84
CA LYS A 47 8.77 -5.04 14.64
C LYS A 47 9.21 -3.63 15.06
N SER A 48 8.33 -2.63 14.95
CA SER A 48 8.62 -1.25 15.32
C SER A 48 8.65 -1.01 16.85
N GLY A 49 8.09 -1.92 17.66
CA GLY A 49 7.97 -1.78 19.11
C GLY A 49 7.01 -0.68 19.58
N THR A 50 6.30 -0.04 18.65
CA THR A 50 5.43 1.11 18.90
C THR A 50 4.01 0.94 18.36
N CYS A 51 3.60 -0.29 18.06
CA CYS A 51 2.22 -0.61 17.69
C CYS A 51 1.24 -0.37 18.86
N PRO A 52 -0.07 -0.21 18.59
CA PRO A 52 -1.08 -0.07 19.63
C PRO A 52 -1.22 -1.36 20.44
N THR A 53 -1.62 -1.22 21.69
CA THR A 53 -1.87 -2.32 22.63
C THR A 53 -3.31 -2.35 23.13
N LYS A 54 -4.08 -1.30 22.86
CA LYS A 54 -5.52 -1.21 23.14
C LYS A 54 -6.33 -1.54 21.90
N SER A 55 -7.60 -1.86 22.10
CA SER A 55 -8.58 -1.95 21.01
C SER A 55 -9.02 -0.56 20.56
N PHE A 56 -9.14 -0.38 19.25
CA PHE A 56 -9.66 0.81 18.58
C PHE A 56 -10.73 0.35 17.58
N PRO A 57 -11.98 0.16 18.04
CA PRO A 57 -12.97 -0.52 17.25
C PRO A 57 -13.32 0.18 15.93
N GLY A 58 -13.45 -0.61 14.86
CA GLY A 58 -13.77 -0.10 13.52
C GLY A 58 -12.63 0.60 12.76
N ILE A 59 -11.47 0.85 13.40
CA ILE A 59 -10.28 1.37 12.71
C ILE A 59 -9.58 0.22 12.00
N TRP A 60 -9.31 0.38 10.71
CA TRP A 60 -8.53 -0.57 9.93
C TRP A 60 -7.04 -0.28 10.02
N GLU A 61 -6.22 -1.32 10.09
CA GLU A 61 -4.81 -1.26 9.71
C GLU A 61 -4.67 -1.93 8.35
N VAL A 62 -4.04 -1.22 7.42
CA VAL A 62 -3.64 -1.74 6.10
C VAL A 62 -2.13 -1.96 6.18
N PRO A 63 -1.69 -3.17 6.54
CA PRO A 63 -0.31 -3.41 6.90
C PRO A 63 0.62 -3.33 5.69
N LEU A 64 1.83 -2.84 5.92
CA LEU A 64 2.89 -2.77 4.92
C LEU A 64 3.67 -4.08 4.93
N ASN A 65 3.23 -5.03 4.12
CA ASN A 65 3.95 -6.28 3.90
C ASN A 65 5.31 -5.99 3.26
N ALA A 66 6.40 -6.38 3.94
CA ALA A 66 7.73 -6.21 3.37
C ALA A 66 7.85 -7.00 2.06
N HIS A 67 8.48 -6.38 1.07
CA HIS A 67 8.86 -7.00 -0.17
C HIS A 67 9.68 -8.27 0.08
N TYR A 68 9.42 -9.31 -0.70
CA TYR A 68 10.03 -10.61 -0.52
C TYR A 68 10.37 -11.26 -1.83
N VAL A 69 11.63 -11.65 -1.94
CA VAL A 69 12.14 -12.58 -2.94
C VAL A 69 12.92 -13.68 -2.23
N GLU A 70 12.82 -14.92 -2.72
CA GLU A 70 13.47 -16.07 -2.07
C GLU A 70 15.01 -15.98 -2.14
N SER A 71 15.53 -15.31 -3.18
CA SER A 71 16.96 -15.09 -3.39
C SER A 71 17.60 -14.10 -2.41
N TYR A 72 16.80 -13.36 -1.64
CA TYR A 72 17.21 -12.19 -0.85
C TYR A 72 17.83 -11.04 -1.68
N GLU A 73 17.74 -11.09 -3.00
CA GLU A 73 18.21 -10.02 -3.88
C GLU A 73 17.40 -8.73 -3.65
N GLY A 74 18.07 -7.58 -3.58
CA GLY A 74 17.39 -6.33 -3.18
C GLY A 74 17.10 -6.20 -1.68
N GLY A 75 17.11 -7.31 -0.94
CA GLY A 75 16.74 -7.37 0.47
C GLY A 75 15.23 -7.31 0.70
N HIS A 76 14.84 -7.40 1.97
CA HIS A 76 13.45 -7.30 2.39
C HIS A 76 13.13 -5.92 2.94
N CYS A 77 12.39 -5.12 2.17
CA CYS A 77 12.10 -3.74 2.51
C CYS A 77 10.58 -3.49 2.63
N PRO A 78 10.12 -2.70 3.61
CA PRO A 78 8.73 -2.24 3.68
C PRO A 78 8.43 -1.10 2.71
N TYR A 79 9.46 -0.40 2.22
CA TYR A 79 9.38 0.58 1.13
C TYR A 79 10.23 0.10 -0.03
N LEU A 80 9.70 0.08 -1.25
CA LEU A 80 10.41 -0.48 -2.40
C LEU A 80 11.68 0.31 -2.75
N ASP A 81 11.70 1.62 -2.51
CA ASP A 81 12.88 2.47 -2.69
C ASP A 81 13.97 2.27 -1.62
N GLN A 82 13.70 1.49 -0.57
CA GLN A 82 14.70 1.10 0.43
C GLN A 82 15.34 -0.26 0.13
N CYS A 83 14.83 -1.00 -0.85
CA CYS A 83 15.50 -2.20 -1.33
C CYS A 83 16.74 -1.81 -2.17
N VAL A 84 17.83 -2.54 -1.96
CA VAL A 84 19.13 -2.27 -2.61
C VAL A 84 19.25 -3.13 -3.86
N LEU A 85 18.67 -2.65 -4.96
CA LEU A 85 18.84 -3.26 -6.28
C LEU A 85 20.23 -2.96 -6.81
N HIS A 86 21.05 -4.01 -7.01
CA HIS A 86 22.43 -3.87 -7.44
C HIS A 86 22.55 -3.63 -8.95
N ASN A 87 21.55 -4.10 -9.70
CA ASN A 87 21.45 -3.89 -11.13
C ASN A 87 20.17 -3.10 -11.44
N HIS A 88 20.32 -2.08 -12.29
CA HIS A 88 19.25 -1.20 -12.70
C HIS A 88 18.86 -1.56 -14.14
N ASP A 89 18.58 -2.84 -14.43
CA ASP A 89 17.98 -3.24 -15.69
C ASP A 89 16.46 -3.31 -15.55
N ALA A 90 15.73 -2.73 -16.50
CA ALA A 90 14.27 -2.67 -16.42
C ALA A 90 13.59 -4.05 -16.47
N ASN A 91 14.20 -5.06 -17.09
CA ASN A 91 13.67 -6.44 -17.05
C ASN A 91 13.89 -7.07 -15.68
N GLU A 92 15.05 -6.85 -15.07
CA GLU A 92 15.32 -7.39 -13.73
C GLU A 92 14.41 -6.77 -12.68
N VAL A 93 14.17 -5.45 -12.75
CA VAL A 93 13.17 -4.78 -11.90
C VAL A 93 11.76 -5.37 -12.13
N PHE A 94 11.40 -5.65 -13.37
CA PHE A 94 10.12 -6.29 -13.69
C PHE A 94 10.00 -7.68 -13.06
N GLU A 95 11.00 -8.55 -13.26
CA GLU A 95 11.02 -9.90 -12.70
C GLU A 95 11.00 -9.88 -11.17
N TRP A 96 11.73 -8.94 -10.56
CA TRP A 96 11.75 -8.72 -9.12
C TRP A 96 10.39 -8.30 -8.55
N LEU A 97 9.69 -7.37 -9.22
CA LEU A 97 8.31 -7.01 -8.85
C LEU A 97 7.32 -8.16 -9.08
N ARG A 98 7.53 -8.95 -10.15
CA ARG A 98 6.68 -10.09 -10.51
C ARG A 98 6.80 -11.23 -9.49
N GLU A 99 8.02 -11.60 -9.09
CA GLU A 99 8.25 -12.64 -8.08
C GLU A 99 7.53 -12.32 -6.77
N ASP A 100 7.65 -11.08 -6.30
CA ASP A 100 6.96 -10.67 -5.08
C ASP A 100 5.45 -10.63 -5.27
N PHE A 101 4.94 -10.17 -6.41
CA PHE A 101 3.50 -10.22 -6.70
C PHE A 101 2.96 -11.66 -6.72
N GLU A 102 3.68 -12.61 -7.35
CA GLU A 102 3.31 -14.02 -7.42
C GLU A 102 3.19 -14.65 -6.02
N ARG A 103 3.98 -14.18 -5.03
CA ARG A 103 3.82 -14.56 -3.62
C ARG A 103 2.42 -14.24 -3.08
N TYR A 104 1.81 -13.11 -3.46
CA TYR A 104 0.43 -12.77 -3.06
C TYR A 104 -0.57 -13.54 -3.91
N TYR A 105 -0.34 -13.58 -5.22
CA TYR A 105 -1.26 -14.10 -6.21
C TYR A 105 -1.48 -15.62 -6.07
N ASP A 106 -0.43 -16.41 -5.83
CA ASP A 106 -0.53 -17.86 -5.74
C ASP A 106 -0.85 -18.38 -4.33
N GLN A 107 -0.98 -17.49 -3.35
CA GLN A 107 -1.26 -17.86 -1.96
C GLN A 107 -2.65 -17.39 -1.51
N ASN A 108 -2.71 -16.38 -0.64
CA ASN A 108 -3.95 -15.95 0.02
C ASN A 108 -4.57 -14.69 -0.60
N ARG A 109 -4.02 -14.20 -1.73
CA ARG A 109 -4.52 -13.03 -2.47
C ARG A 109 -4.62 -11.76 -1.61
N ALA A 110 -3.80 -11.63 -0.56
CA ALA A 110 -3.74 -10.40 0.21
C ALA A 110 -3.41 -9.20 -0.72
N PRO A 111 -3.87 -7.99 -0.39
CA PRO A 111 -3.65 -6.82 -1.25
C PRO A 111 -2.17 -6.54 -1.41
N TYR A 112 -1.68 -6.54 -2.66
CA TYR A 112 -0.30 -6.19 -2.98
C TYR A 112 -0.15 -4.67 -3.03
N MET A 113 0.50 -4.11 -2.01
CA MET A 113 0.79 -2.68 -1.95
C MET A 113 2.24 -2.43 -2.38
N MET A 114 2.44 -1.43 -3.24
CA MET A 114 3.76 -0.97 -3.69
C MET A 114 4.04 0.45 -3.14
N PRO A 115 4.56 0.57 -1.92
CA PRO A 115 4.82 1.87 -1.29
C PRO A 115 6.13 2.49 -1.83
N PHE A 116 5.99 3.39 -2.80
CA PHE A 116 7.10 4.13 -3.40
C PHE A 116 7.26 5.54 -2.81
N HIS A 117 8.50 6.02 -2.71
CA HIS A 117 8.79 7.46 -2.66
C HIS A 117 9.15 8.02 -4.05
N THR A 118 9.13 9.35 -4.17
CA THR A 118 9.47 10.05 -5.43
C THR A 118 10.86 9.74 -5.97
N ASN A 119 11.80 9.33 -5.11
CA ASN A 119 13.16 8.92 -5.51
C ASN A 119 13.15 7.74 -6.49
N TRP A 120 12.19 6.81 -6.38
CA TRP A 120 12.04 5.69 -7.32
C TRP A 120 11.94 6.19 -8.77
N PHE A 121 11.19 7.26 -8.97
CA PHE A 121 10.91 7.85 -10.28
C PHE A 121 12.02 8.79 -10.79
N GLN A 122 13.13 8.91 -10.07
CA GLN A 122 14.32 9.62 -10.54
C GLN A 122 15.24 8.73 -11.38
N ILE A 123 15.10 7.40 -11.26
CA ILE A 123 15.90 6.41 -11.99
C ILE A 123 15.04 5.79 -13.09
N LYS A 124 15.45 5.95 -14.34
CA LYS A 124 14.61 5.59 -15.50
C LYS A 124 14.37 4.10 -15.62
N GLU A 125 15.31 3.29 -15.20
CA GLU A 125 15.23 1.85 -15.30
C GLU A 125 14.26 1.26 -14.25
N LEU A 126 14.20 1.86 -13.06
CA LEU A 126 13.18 1.54 -12.05
C LEU A 126 11.77 1.91 -12.52
N GLU A 127 11.61 3.11 -13.09
CA GLU A 127 10.35 3.56 -13.69
C GLU A 127 9.90 2.65 -14.85
N ASN A 128 10.82 2.32 -15.76
CA ASN A 128 10.53 1.45 -16.90
C ASN A 128 10.19 0.01 -16.47
N GLY A 129 10.86 -0.52 -15.44
CA GLY A 129 10.54 -1.82 -14.86
C GLY A 129 9.15 -1.84 -14.23
N LEU A 130 8.78 -0.77 -13.52
CA LEU A 130 7.43 -0.61 -12.97
C LEU A 130 6.37 -0.54 -14.09
N HIS A 131 6.63 0.19 -15.18
CA HIS A 131 5.72 0.20 -16.34
C HIS A 131 5.51 -1.20 -16.93
N LYS A 132 6.58 -1.97 -17.13
CA LYS A 132 6.48 -3.37 -17.58
C LYS A 132 5.64 -4.23 -16.63
N PHE A 133 5.82 -4.06 -15.32
CA PHE A 133 5.04 -4.77 -14.32
C PHE A 133 3.55 -4.41 -14.39
N ILE A 134 3.22 -3.13 -14.47
CA ILE A 134 1.83 -2.66 -14.56
C ILE A 134 1.18 -3.16 -15.86
N ASP A 135 1.89 -3.08 -16.99
CA ASP A 135 1.40 -3.57 -18.28
C ASP A 135 1.12 -5.07 -18.22
N TRP A 136 2.04 -5.86 -17.68
CA TRP A 136 1.84 -7.30 -17.50
C TRP A 136 0.67 -7.61 -16.56
N ALA A 137 0.64 -7.01 -15.37
CA ALA A 137 -0.38 -7.28 -14.36
C ALA A 137 -1.78 -6.84 -14.80
N SER A 138 -1.89 -5.77 -15.58
CA SER A 138 -3.16 -5.28 -16.14
C SER A 138 -3.75 -6.20 -17.22
N ASN A 139 -2.96 -7.12 -17.77
CA ASN A 139 -3.44 -8.15 -18.70
C ASN A 139 -3.98 -9.41 -17.99
N LEU A 140 -3.85 -9.50 -16.66
CA LEU A 140 -4.45 -10.58 -15.87
C LEU A 140 -5.93 -10.29 -15.64
N GLU A 141 -6.80 -11.26 -15.92
CA GLU A 141 -8.27 -11.07 -15.89
C GLU A 141 -8.85 -10.82 -14.49
N ASP A 142 -8.09 -11.16 -13.45
CA ASP A 142 -8.50 -11.15 -12.04
C ASP A 142 -7.62 -10.25 -11.17
N VAL A 143 -7.05 -9.19 -11.76
CA VAL A 143 -6.22 -8.19 -11.08
C VAL A 143 -6.79 -6.78 -11.27
N TRP A 144 -6.86 -6.02 -10.17
CA TRP A 144 -7.34 -4.64 -10.17
C TRP A 144 -6.37 -3.72 -9.42
N PHE A 145 -6.09 -2.56 -10.02
CA PHE A 145 -5.40 -1.46 -9.35
C PHE A 145 -6.44 -0.56 -8.68
N VAL A 146 -6.45 -0.55 -7.35
CA VAL A 146 -7.45 0.15 -6.55
C VAL A 146 -6.80 1.02 -5.47
N THR A 147 -7.55 2.02 -5.01
CA THR A 147 -7.18 2.79 -3.82
C THR A 147 -7.36 1.96 -2.54
N VAL A 148 -6.70 2.36 -1.45
CA VAL A 148 -6.91 1.74 -0.13
C VAL A 148 -8.37 1.81 0.30
N THR A 149 -9.06 2.93 0.04
CA THR A 149 -10.49 3.05 0.35
C THR A 149 -11.34 2.04 -0.43
N GLN A 150 -11.07 1.87 -1.73
CA GLN A 150 -11.76 0.86 -2.55
C GLN A 150 -11.48 -0.56 -2.05
N LEU A 151 -10.23 -0.86 -1.70
CA LEU A 151 -9.87 -2.12 -1.04
C LEU A 151 -10.70 -2.34 0.23
N LEU A 152 -10.77 -1.36 1.14
CA LEU A 152 -11.51 -1.51 2.38
C LEU A 152 -13.02 -1.65 2.16
N THR A 153 -13.60 -0.96 1.16
CA THR A 153 -15.01 -1.19 0.80
C THR A 153 -15.28 -2.62 0.34
N TRP A 154 -14.34 -3.23 -0.39
CA TRP A 154 -14.42 -4.65 -0.75
C TRP A 154 -14.21 -5.55 0.47
N ALA A 155 -13.28 -5.22 1.37
CA ALA A 155 -13.05 -6.00 2.58
C ALA A 155 -14.28 -6.05 3.51
N THR A 156 -15.07 -4.96 3.54
CA THR A 156 -16.33 -4.92 4.29
C THR A 156 -17.49 -5.65 3.60
N GLU A 157 -17.45 -5.78 2.26
CA GLU A 157 -18.47 -6.50 1.49
C GLU A 157 -17.80 -7.30 0.35
N PRO A 158 -17.20 -8.48 0.66
CA PRO A 158 -16.42 -9.22 -0.32
C PRO A 158 -17.26 -9.66 -1.53
N ARG A 159 -16.73 -9.38 -2.72
CA ARG A 159 -17.31 -9.77 -4.01
C ARG A 159 -16.40 -10.74 -4.74
N THR A 160 -17.00 -11.69 -5.47
CA THR A 160 -16.24 -12.57 -6.36
C THR A 160 -15.78 -11.79 -7.59
N VAL A 161 -14.73 -12.29 -8.27
CA VAL A 161 -14.22 -11.72 -9.53
C VAL A 161 -15.33 -11.42 -10.55
N LYS A 162 -16.32 -12.32 -10.65
CA LYS A 162 -17.46 -12.16 -11.59
C LYS A 162 -18.33 -10.95 -11.28
N ASP A 163 -18.41 -10.56 -10.00
CA ASP A 163 -19.28 -9.49 -9.51
C ASP A 163 -18.55 -8.14 -9.40
N LEU A 164 -17.21 -8.12 -9.54
CA LEU A 164 -16.41 -6.89 -9.39
C LEU A 164 -16.68 -5.87 -10.49
N ASN A 165 -17.01 -6.31 -11.71
CA ASN A 165 -17.32 -5.42 -12.82
C ASN A 165 -18.59 -4.57 -12.56
N THR A 166 -19.48 -5.02 -11.68
CA THR A 166 -20.70 -4.30 -11.32
C THR A 166 -20.65 -3.70 -9.91
N PHE A 167 -19.51 -3.83 -9.20
CA PHE A 167 -19.33 -3.36 -7.84
C PHE A 167 -19.29 -1.84 -7.77
N GLU A 168 -20.38 -1.23 -7.30
CA GLU A 168 -20.58 0.23 -7.27
C GLU A 168 -19.45 1.04 -6.61
N PRO A 169 -18.82 0.61 -5.49
CA PRO A 169 -17.70 1.33 -4.88
C PRO A 169 -16.45 1.42 -5.77
N TRP A 170 -16.29 0.51 -6.74
CA TRP A 170 -15.15 0.48 -7.66
C TRP A 170 -15.43 1.17 -9.00
N LYS A 171 -16.67 1.57 -9.28
CA LYS A 171 -17.00 2.25 -10.54
C LYS A 171 -16.41 3.66 -10.60
N CYS A 172 -15.73 3.97 -11.70
CA CYS A 172 -15.11 5.29 -11.97
C CYS A 172 -16.12 6.37 -12.42
N ASN A 173 -17.42 6.09 -12.39
CA ASN A 173 -18.47 7.01 -12.87
C ASN A 173 -18.88 8.07 -11.83
N LYS A 174 -18.52 7.89 -10.55
CA LYS A 174 -18.85 8.85 -9.48
C LYS A 174 -17.95 10.08 -9.58
N LYS A 175 -18.52 11.19 -10.05
CA LYS A 175 -17.83 12.49 -10.19
C LYS A 175 -17.98 13.39 -8.97
N ASP A 176 -18.80 12.99 -7.99
CA ASP A 176 -19.22 13.84 -6.87
C ASP A 176 -18.05 14.29 -5.97
N ASN A 177 -16.94 13.54 -5.97
CA ASN A 177 -15.75 13.82 -5.18
C ASN A 177 -14.55 14.30 -6.01
N LEU A 178 -14.75 14.66 -7.29
CA LEU A 178 -13.65 15.22 -8.09
C LEU A 178 -13.34 16.63 -7.59
N PRO A 179 -12.09 16.93 -7.22
CA PRO A 179 -11.72 18.29 -6.86
C PRO A 179 -11.95 19.22 -8.07
N PRO A 180 -12.29 20.50 -7.83
CA PRO A 180 -12.36 21.47 -8.91
C PRO A 180 -10.99 21.55 -9.63
N PRO A 181 -10.96 21.99 -10.89
CA PRO A 181 -9.71 22.14 -11.63
C PRO A 181 -8.68 22.97 -10.83
N PRO A 182 -7.40 22.60 -10.89
CA PRO A 182 -6.35 23.38 -10.24
C PRO A 182 -6.30 24.80 -10.83
N CYS A 183 -5.89 25.77 -10.01
CA CYS A 183 -5.67 27.13 -10.49
C CYS A 183 -4.52 27.19 -11.51
N ASN A 184 -4.69 27.98 -12.58
CA ASN A 184 -3.67 28.12 -13.64
C ASN A 184 -2.38 28.80 -13.15
N LEU A 185 -2.51 29.72 -12.19
CA LEU A 185 -1.40 30.45 -11.59
C LEU A 185 -1.50 30.35 -10.06
N PRO A 186 -0.78 29.40 -9.43
CA PRO A 186 -0.83 29.24 -7.98
C PRO A 186 -0.20 30.44 -7.27
N ASN A 187 -0.80 30.82 -6.14
CA ASN A 187 -0.25 31.86 -5.27
C ASN A 187 1.09 31.39 -4.68
N LYS A 188 2.16 32.16 -4.89
CA LYS A 188 3.46 31.94 -4.25
C LYS A 188 3.51 32.72 -2.94
N CYS A 189 3.15 32.06 -1.85
CA CYS A 189 3.15 32.67 -0.52
C CYS A 189 4.55 32.60 0.09
N ALA A 190 5.21 33.74 0.29
CA ALA A 190 6.44 33.82 1.08
C ALA A 190 6.09 33.72 2.57
N LEU A 191 6.22 32.52 3.14
CA LEU A 191 5.94 32.25 4.55
C LEU A 191 7.23 32.34 5.36
N SER A 192 7.20 33.05 6.49
CA SER A 192 8.32 33.02 7.45
C SER A 192 8.24 31.73 8.27
N PHE A 193 9.28 30.91 8.23
CA PHE A 193 9.44 29.82 9.17
C PHE A 193 10.20 30.32 10.39
N LYS A 194 9.58 30.25 11.58
CA LYS A 194 10.30 30.39 12.86
C LYS A 194 10.49 28.98 13.43
N PRO A 195 11.72 28.46 13.47
CA PRO A 195 12.02 27.18 14.10
C PRO A 195 11.74 27.19 15.60
#